data_AF-A0AAW0IGD8-F1
#
_entry.id   AF-A0AAW0IGD8-F1
#
_cell.length_a   1.000
_cell.length_b   1.000
_cell.length_c   1.000
_cell.angle_alpha   90.00
_cell.angle_beta   90.00
_cell.angle_gamma   90.00
#
_symmetry.space_group_name_H-M   'P 1'
#
loop_
_entity.id
_entity.type
_entity.pdbx_description
1 polymer ?
#
loop_
_entity_poly.entity_id
_entity_poly.type
_entity_poly.pdbx_seq_one_letter_code
_entity_poly.pdbx_strand_id
1 'polypeptide(L)'
;MVPKAKKEAPAPPKAKVKALKAKKAVLEGSMPRRNKLDHYAIIRFPLTTESAMKKIEDNNTLVFIVDFKANKHKIKQAVKKLRH
;
A
#
# COMPACT_ATOMS: atom_id res chain seq x y z
N MET A 1 -11.17 67.78 15.84
CA MET A 1 -11.91 66.58 16.27
C MET A 1 -11.69 65.48 15.22
N VAL A 2 -11.01 64.39 15.59
CA VAL A 2 -10.90 63.12 14.85
C VAL A 2 -11.59 62.10 15.79
N PRO A 3 -12.48 61.19 15.36
CA PRO A 3 -12.19 60.09 14.43
C PRO A 3 -13.40 59.76 13.50
N LYS A 4 -13.45 58.79 12.58
CA LYS A 4 -12.84 57.46 12.52
C LYS A 4 -13.08 56.91 11.11
N ALA A 5 -12.02 56.59 10.37
CA ALA A 5 -12.12 55.69 9.23
C ALA A 5 -12.50 54.29 9.76
N LYS A 6 -13.72 53.83 9.47
CA LYS A 6 -14.07 52.41 9.62
C LYS A 6 -13.53 51.68 8.40
N LYS A 7 -12.28 51.24 8.53
CA LYS A 7 -11.67 50.22 7.68
C LYS A 7 -12.31 48.89 8.09
N GLU A 8 -13.39 48.50 7.43
CA GLU A 8 -13.98 47.19 7.62
C GLU A 8 -13.04 46.17 6.96
N ALA A 9 -12.44 45.32 7.80
CA ALA A 9 -11.48 44.31 7.37
C ALA A 9 -12.16 43.35 6.39
N PRO A 10 -11.57 43.05 5.21
CA PRO A 10 -12.09 41.99 4.38
C PRO A 10 -11.99 40.69 5.18
N ALA A 11 -13.12 40.04 5.39
CA ALA A 11 -13.21 38.76 6.05
C ALA A 11 -12.09 37.82 5.56
N PRO A 12 -11.39 37.11 6.45
CA PRO A 12 -10.24 36.31 6.06
C PRO A 12 -10.64 35.36 4.92
N PRO A 13 -9.92 35.40 3.78
CA PRO A 13 -10.33 34.67 2.59
C PRO A 13 -10.33 33.18 2.92
N LYS A 14 -11.50 32.54 2.72
CA LYS A 14 -11.75 31.09 2.84
C LYS A 14 -10.72 30.22 2.10
N ALA A 15 -9.93 30.82 1.19
CA ALA A 15 -8.79 30.23 0.49
C ALA A 15 -7.65 29.74 1.40
N LYS A 16 -7.37 30.40 2.54
CA LYS A 16 -6.25 30.01 3.43
C LYS A 16 -6.48 28.67 4.13
N VAL A 17 -7.73 28.31 4.39
CA VAL A 17 -8.09 27.06 5.10
C VAL A 17 -7.85 25.82 4.23
N LYS A 18 -8.06 25.94 2.91
CA LYS A 18 -7.83 24.85 1.95
C LYS A 18 -6.33 24.57 1.75
N ALA A 19 -5.51 25.62 1.72
CA ALA A 19 -4.06 25.52 1.59
C ALA A 19 -3.40 24.93 2.85
N LEU A 20 -3.88 25.27 4.05
CA LEU A 20 -3.41 24.68 5.31
C LEU A 20 -3.74 23.18 5.41
N LYS A 21 -4.90 22.74 4.88
CA LYS A 21 -5.29 21.33 4.86
C LYS A 21 -4.47 20.50 3.88
N ALA A 22 -4.11 21.06 2.72
CA ALA A 22 -3.19 20.44 1.77
C ALA A 22 -1.76 20.34 2.33
N LYS A 23 -1.27 21.39 3.01
CA LYS A 23 0.06 21.37 3.65
C LYS A 23 0.17 20.38 4.82
N LYS A 24 -0.90 20.18 5.60
CA LYS A 24 -0.94 19.15 6.67
C LYS A 24 -0.90 17.73 6.10
N ALA A 25 -1.55 17.48 4.97
CA ALA A 25 -1.52 16.18 4.30
C ALA A 25 -0.14 15.85 3.69
N VAL A 26 0.64 16.86 3.31
CA VAL A 26 2.01 16.68 2.77
C VAL A 26 3.00 16.25 3.86
N LEU A 27 2.81 16.65 5.12
CA LEU A 27 3.70 16.26 6.22
C LEU A 27 3.42 14.83 6.72
N GLU A 28 2.14 14.47 6.89
CA GLU A 28 1.71 13.11 7.32
C GLU A 28 1.86 12.03 6.22
N GLY A 29 1.98 12.44 4.95
CA GLY A 29 2.13 11.53 3.80
C GLY A 29 3.56 11.41 3.26
N SER A 30 4.55 12.01 3.93
CA SER A 30 5.90 12.15 3.38
C SER A 30 6.71 10.85 3.31
N MET A 31 6.32 9.83 4.08
CA MET A 31 6.94 8.51 4.01
C MET A 31 6.12 7.55 3.13
N PRO A 32 6.74 6.91 2.11
CA PRO A 32 6.06 5.88 1.35
C PRO A 32 5.58 4.78 2.28
N ARG A 33 4.29 4.47 2.24
CA ARG A 33 3.72 3.38 3.02
C ARG A 33 4.44 2.09 2.65
N ARG A 34 4.99 1.41 3.65
CA ARG A 34 5.61 0.10 3.45
C ARG A 34 4.55 -0.89 2.99
N ASN A 35 4.83 -1.60 1.90
CA ASN A 35 3.96 -2.69 1.45
C ASN A 35 3.94 -3.75 2.54
N LYS A 36 2.76 -4.01 3.11
CA LYS A 36 2.58 -5.02 4.18
C LYS A 36 2.59 -6.46 3.67
N LEU A 37 2.47 -6.65 2.36
CA LEU A 37 2.47 -7.96 1.69
C LEU A 37 3.68 -8.02 0.75
N ASP A 38 4.85 -8.21 1.33
CA ASP A 38 6.07 -8.50 0.58
C ASP A 38 6.02 -9.92 0.00
N HIS A 39 6.87 -10.22 -0.99
CA HIS A 39 6.85 -11.51 -1.69
C HIS A 39 7.05 -12.72 -0.76
N TYR A 40 7.89 -12.58 0.26
CA TYR A 40 8.13 -13.59 1.30
C TYR A 40 6.98 -13.70 2.30
N ALA A 41 6.18 -12.64 2.48
CA ALA A 41 4.97 -12.70 3.29
C ALA A 41 3.83 -13.39 2.52
N ILE A 42 3.84 -13.32 1.18
CA ILE A 42 2.85 -13.96 0.32
C ILE A 42 3.07 -15.47 0.27
N ILE A 43 4.28 -15.94 -0.05
CA ILE A 43 4.61 -17.38 -0.11
C ILE A 43 5.20 -17.80 1.23
N ARG A 44 4.49 -18.66 1.96
CA ARG A 44 4.82 -18.99 3.35
C ARG A 44 5.74 -20.21 3.45
N PHE A 45 5.32 -21.35 2.92
CA PHE A 45 6.12 -22.57 2.87
C PHE A 45 5.66 -23.50 1.73
N PRO A 46 6.54 -24.34 1.19
CA PRO A 46 6.16 -25.37 0.22
C PRO A 46 5.26 -26.43 0.89
N LEU A 47 4.29 -26.95 0.14
CA LEU A 47 3.47 -28.06 0.61
C LEU A 47 4.13 -29.38 0.22
N THR A 48 4.51 -30.18 1.22
CA THR A 48 5.30 -31.42 1.03
C THR A 48 4.48 -32.68 1.31
N THR A 49 3.17 -32.68 1.04
CA THR A 49 2.35 -33.90 1.16
C THR A 49 2.60 -34.83 -0.01
N GLU A 50 2.44 -36.14 0.14
CA GLU A 50 2.63 -37.11 -0.95
C GLU A 50 1.83 -36.73 -2.22
N SER A 51 0.58 -36.31 -2.03
CA SER A 51 -0.28 -35.85 -3.12
C SER A 51 0.21 -34.54 -3.78
N ALA A 52 0.89 -33.67 -3.03
CA ALA A 52 1.48 -32.45 -3.56
C ALA A 52 2.78 -32.75 -4.30
N MET A 53 3.66 -33.57 -3.72
CA MET A 53 4.89 -34.05 -4.34
C MET A 53 4.62 -34.74 -5.67
N LYS A 54 3.61 -35.63 -5.69
CA LYS A 54 3.17 -36.28 -6.93
C LYS A 54 2.74 -35.28 -8.01
N LYS A 55 2.02 -34.21 -7.64
CA LYS A 55 1.62 -33.14 -8.60
C LYS A 55 2.79 -32.29 -9.09
N ILE A 56 3.85 -32.17 -8.30
CA ILE A 56 5.07 -31.47 -8.69
C ILE A 56 5.74 -32.23 -9.84
N GLU A 57 5.83 -33.55 -9.72
CA GLU A 57 6.46 -34.43 -10.70
C GLU A 57 5.60 -34.62 -11.96
N ASP A 58 4.33 -35.00 -11.80
CA ASP A 58 3.46 -35.39 -12.92
C ASP A 58 3.11 -34.21 -13.84
N ASN A 59 2.92 -33.02 -13.27
CA ASN A 59 2.33 -31.87 -13.97
C ASN A 59 3.29 -30.67 -14.06
N ASN A 60 4.52 -30.79 -13.55
CA ASN A 60 5.48 -29.68 -13.47
C ASN A 60 4.88 -28.45 -12.76
N THR A 61 4.11 -28.69 -11.69
CA THR A 61 3.50 -27.62 -10.89
C THR A 61 4.31 -27.38 -9.61
N LEU A 62 4.12 -26.23 -8.96
CA LEU A 62 4.67 -25.99 -7.63
C LEU A 62 3.52 -25.77 -6.66
N VAL A 63 3.59 -26.42 -5.50
CA VAL A 63 2.54 -26.35 -4.48
C VAL A 63 3.07 -25.63 -3.26
N PHE A 64 2.42 -24.52 -2.90
CA PHE A 64 2.79 -23.66 -1.78
C PHE A 64 1.57 -23.32 -0.94
N ILE A 65 1.80 -23.08 0.34
CA ILE A 65 0.84 -22.43 1.23
C ILE A 65 1.08 -20.92 1.19
N VAL A 66 -0.01 -20.18 0.99
CA VAL A 66 0.00 -18.75 0.69
C VAL A 66 -0.86 -18.00 1.72
N ASP A 67 -0.56 -16.72 1.97
CA ASP A 67 -1.44 -15.84 2.75
C ASP A 67 -2.82 -15.66 2.10
N PHE A 68 -3.88 -15.68 2.91
CA PHE A 68 -5.26 -15.58 2.44
C PHE A 68 -5.59 -14.25 1.75
N LYS A 69 -4.85 -13.18 2.04
CA LYS A 69 -5.05 -11.85 1.44
C LYS A 69 -4.35 -11.71 0.08
N ALA A 70 -3.61 -12.72 -0.36
CA ALA A 70 -2.86 -12.67 -1.61
C ALA A 70 -3.74 -12.98 -2.82
N ASN A 71 -3.62 -12.14 -3.86
CA ASN A 71 -4.29 -12.35 -5.15
C ASN A 71 -3.41 -13.18 -6.09
N LYS A 72 -4.01 -13.87 -7.06
CA LYS A 72 -3.30 -14.69 -8.07
C LYS A 72 -2.17 -13.93 -8.78
N HIS A 73 -2.37 -12.65 -9.10
CA HIS A 73 -1.32 -11.82 -9.73
C HIS A 73 -0.10 -11.61 -8.81
N LYS A 74 -0.34 -11.36 -7.52
CA LYS A 74 0.73 -11.17 -6.53
C LYS A 74 1.50 -12.47 -6.30
N ILE A 75 0.80 -13.61 -6.27
CA ILE A 75 1.40 -14.95 -6.15
C ILE A 75 2.30 -15.22 -7.36
N LYS A 76 1.80 -14.97 -8.58
CA LYS A 76 2.60 -15.14 -9.82
C LYS A 76 3.88 -14.30 -9.80
N GLN A 77 3.79 -13.04 -9.36
CA GLN A 77 4.96 -12.16 -9.24
C GLN A 77 5.93 -12.64 -8.15
N ALA A 78 5.42 -13.07 -7.00
CA ALA A 78 6.23 -13.60 -5.90
C ALA A 78 6.99 -14.87 -6.31
N VAL A 79 6.32 -15.83 -6.97
CA VAL A 79 6.96 -17.07 -7.45
C VAL A 79 8.03 -16.75 -8.48
N LYS A 80 7.75 -15.83 -9.42
CA LYS A 80 8.74 -15.41 -10.41
C LYS A 80 9.99 -14.82 -9.76
N LYS A 81 9.82 -14.00 -8.73
CA LYS A 81 10.94 -13.35 -8.02
C LYS A 81 11.67 -14.26 -7.02
N LEU A 82 11.03 -15.34 -6.58
CA LEU A 82 11.65 -16.34 -5.69
C LEU A 82 12.60 -17.28 -6.46
N ARG A 83 12.34 -17.50 -7.75
CA ARG A 83 13.06 -18.46 -8.60
C ARG A 83 14.16 -17.84 -9.46
N HIS A 84 14.18 -16.51 -9.62
CA HIS A 84 15.19 -15.74 -10.34
C HIS A 84 16.14 -15.06 -9.36
#